data_AF-A0A942NU39-F1
#
_entry.id   AF-A0A942NU39-F1
#
_cell.length_a   1.000
_cell.length_b   1.000
_cell.length_c   1.000
_cell.angle_alpha   90.00
_cell.angle_beta   90.00
_cell.angle_gamma   90.00
#
_symmetry.space_group_name_H-M   'P 1'
#
loop_
_entity.id
_entity.type
_entity.pdbx_description
1 polymer ?
#
loop_
_entity_poly.entity_id
_entity_poly.type
_entity_poly.pdbx_seq_one_letter_code
_entity_poly.pdbx_strand_id
1 'polypeptide(L)'
;MLLDWITARLPLRLFTEEQQAGLRNLTDRIQRYCPQTGEVKFESQAWDSIRSDSHQVVFRVGSTDFWLQGSPARAIGDGDAVFSSGPAAALDVPGCVDRMINVLFAGIGPHLKPVATRNAWIVTRVDVTGNLLLGSLSEVRDALRLLRNVEGGRYKVSNQAGDTVYWSAKSRLQAGKAYAKGPHLSYLMKKKDYDGRRYSDAELDQASRLLRLELRLGREFFLRAEPWHTLTKSYLVSLWENYFGRMLGGCEVKTDNELLENCISAATTPGQGRSAYALWCLIKSEGWERAQNMTNKRTWYHNLKILRASGLGDADFSAGNVVHLRRKIIEVTLATSWADIKRVA
;
A
#
# COMPACT_ATOMS: atom_id res chain seq x y z
N MET A 1 5.56 -8.94 6.08
CA MET A 1 4.46 -8.04 5.66
C MET A 1 3.72 -7.55 6.88
N LEU A 2 3.04 -6.41 6.80
CA LEU A 2 2.24 -5.85 7.91
C LEU A 2 1.10 -4.94 7.42
N LEU A 3 0.15 -4.65 8.31
CA LEU A 3 -0.89 -3.63 8.12
C LEU A 3 -0.40 -2.28 8.64
N ASP A 4 -0.13 -1.35 7.72
CA ASP A 4 0.54 -0.08 8.03
C ASP A 4 -0.43 1.05 8.35
N TRP A 5 -1.66 0.98 7.82
CA TRP A 5 -2.69 1.99 8.04
C TRP A 5 -4.09 1.38 7.97
N ILE A 6 -5.00 1.83 8.84
CA ILE A 6 -6.43 1.53 8.77
C ILE A 6 -7.22 2.82 8.94
N THR A 7 -8.32 2.95 8.18
CA THR A 7 -9.35 3.97 8.42
C THR A 7 -10.71 3.27 8.54
N ALA A 8 -11.39 3.51 9.65
CA ALA A 8 -12.71 3.01 9.95
C ALA A 8 -13.64 4.13 10.42
N ARG A 9 -14.95 3.89 10.34
CA ARG A 9 -15.96 4.81 10.87
C ARG A 9 -17.10 4.04 11.51
N LEU A 10 -17.78 4.68 12.45
CA LEU A 10 -18.99 4.19 13.09
C LEU A 10 -20.08 5.26 12.99
N PRO A 11 -21.29 4.95 12.48
CA PRO A 11 -22.39 5.91 12.46
C PRO A 11 -22.68 6.46 13.85
N LEU A 12 -22.81 7.79 13.98
CA LEU A 12 -23.01 8.46 15.28
C LEU A 12 -24.33 8.06 15.96
N ARG A 13 -25.34 7.65 15.18
CA ARG A 13 -26.59 7.09 15.70
C ARG A 13 -26.42 5.85 16.58
N LEU A 14 -25.24 5.24 16.60
CA LEU A 14 -24.90 4.09 17.43
C LEU A 14 -24.24 4.49 18.77
N PHE A 15 -24.11 5.80 19.03
CA PHE A 15 -23.70 6.38 20.30
C PHE A 15 -24.92 7.00 20.98
N THR A 16 -24.94 6.99 22.31
CA THR A 16 -25.97 7.74 23.07
C THR A 16 -25.81 9.24 22.88
N GLU A 17 -26.84 10.03 23.14
CA GLU A 17 -26.77 11.49 23.05
C GLU A 17 -25.68 12.06 23.98
N GLU A 18 -25.55 11.51 25.19
CA GLU A 18 -24.49 11.86 26.14
C GLU A 18 -23.10 11.59 25.57
N GLN A 19 -22.88 10.41 24.97
CA GLN A 19 -21.61 10.08 24.32
C GLN A 19 -21.30 11.01 23.14
N GLN A 20 -22.31 11.31 22.32
CA GLN A 20 -22.15 12.24 21.20
C GLN A 20 -21.77 13.64 21.68
N ALA A 21 -22.42 14.14 22.73
CA ALA A 21 -22.10 15.43 23.33
C ALA A 21 -20.67 15.43 23.91
N GLY A 22 -20.31 14.39 24.66
CA GLY A 22 -18.97 14.22 25.21
C GLY A 22 -17.89 14.21 24.13
N LEU A 23 -18.07 13.40 23.09
CA LEU A 23 -17.14 13.31 21.95
C LEU A 23 -16.99 14.65 21.22
N ARG A 24 -18.08 15.39 21.01
CA ARG A 24 -18.05 16.69 20.33
C ARG A 24 -17.35 17.78 21.14
N ASN A 25 -17.15 17.58 22.45
CA ASN A 25 -16.42 18.50 23.31
C ASN A 25 -14.91 18.19 23.38
N LEU A 26 -14.46 17.09 22.78
CA LEU A 26 -13.04 16.69 22.84
C LEU A 26 -12.15 17.38 21.81
N THR A 27 -12.70 17.78 20.65
CA THR A 27 -11.88 18.21 19.51
C THR A 27 -12.28 19.58 19.00
N ASP A 28 -11.30 20.28 18.41
CA ASP A 28 -11.50 21.60 17.85
C ASP A 28 -12.53 21.60 16.71
N ARG A 29 -13.23 22.73 16.55
CA ARG A 29 -14.18 22.94 15.47
C ARG A 29 -13.55 23.78 14.37
N ILE A 30 -13.63 23.27 13.14
CA ILE A 30 -13.28 23.96 11.92
C ILE A 30 -14.56 24.58 11.37
N GLN A 31 -14.66 25.91 11.44
CA GLN A 31 -15.78 26.66 10.90
C GLN A 31 -15.35 27.48 9.68
N ARG A 32 -16.20 27.49 8.64
CA ARG A 32 -16.07 28.41 7.51
C ARG A 32 -17.18 29.44 7.59
N TYR A 33 -16.81 30.70 7.71
CA TYR A 33 -17.76 31.81 7.73
C TYR A 33 -18.00 32.38 6.34
N CYS A 34 -19.20 32.93 6.14
CA CYS A 34 -19.49 33.79 5.02
C CYS A 34 -18.71 35.11 5.17
N PRO A 35 -17.86 35.51 4.22
CA PRO A 35 -17.06 36.73 4.36
C PRO A 35 -17.91 38.01 4.36
N GLN A 36 -19.17 37.94 3.89
CA GLN A 36 -20.08 39.09 3.80
C GLN A 36 -21.03 39.19 5.00
N THR A 37 -21.58 38.05 5.45
CA THR A 37 -22.60 38.02 6.52
C THR A 37 -22.05 37.60 7.88
N GLY A 38 -20.84 37.03 7.94
CA GLY A 38 -20.28 36.44 9.16
C GLY A 38 -20.91 35.12 9.58
N GLU A 39 -21.95 34.64 8.90
CA GLU A 39 -22.66 33.41 9.24
C GLU A 39 -21.82 32.15 8.96
N VAL A 40 -22.00 31.12 9.77
CA VAL A 40 -21.34 29.82 9.57
C VAL A 40 -21.94 29.13 8.34
N LYS A 41 -21.13 28.95 7.28
CA LYS A 41 -21.48 28.17 6.09
C LYS A 41 -21.22 26.68 6.25
N PHE A 42 -20.24 26.33 7.07
CA PHE A 42 -19.83 24.95 7.28
C PHE A 42 -19.14 24.81 8.64
N GLU A 43 -19.44 23.73 9.35
CA GLU A 43 -18.75 23.32 10.56
C GLU A 43 -18.39 21.84 10.44
N SER A 44 -17.16 21.50 10.81
CA SER A 44 -16.71 20.13 11.02
C SER A 44 -15.76 20.08 12.20
N GLN A 45 -15.54 18.91 12.78
CA GLN A 45 -14.50 18.77 13.81
C GLN A 45 -13.15 18.45 13.17
N ALA A 46 -12.08 18.94 13.79
CA ALA A 46 -10.72 18.63 13.39
C ALA A 46 -10.41 17.15 13.67
N TRP A 47 -9.40 16.62 12.97
CA TRP A 47 -8.80 15.38 13.40
C TRP A 47 -7.98 15.65 14.65
N ASP A 48 -8.17 14.85 15.68
CA ASP A 48 -7.41 14.94 16.91
C ASP A 48 -6.67 13.64 17.18
N SER A 49 -5.50 13.77 17.79
CA SER A 49 -4.66 12.64 18.17
C SER A 49 -4.92 12.29 19.62
N ILE A 50 -4.86 10.99 19.95
CA ILE A 50 -4.89 10.60 21.36
C ILE A 50 -3.64 11.20 22.01
N ARG A 51 -3.82 11.95 23.10
CA ARG A 51 -2.73 12.63 23.83
C ARG A 51 -1.81 11.69 24.60
N SER A 52 -2.11 10.39 24.65
CA SER A 52 -1.19 9.40 25.23
C SER A 52 0.03 9.25 24.32
N ASP A 53 1.10 8.70 24.87
CA ASP A 53 2.45 8.57 24.29
C ASP A 53 2.52 7.84 22.91
N SER A 54 1.37 7.50 22.30
CA SER A 54 1.20 6.95 20.96
C SER A 54 0.35 7.86 20.05
N HIS A 55 0.99 8.77 19.33
CA HIS A 55 0.43 9.76 18.38
C HIS A 55 -0.09 9.16 17.07
N GLN A 56 -0.39 7.85 17.04
CA GLN A 56 -0.52 7.10 15.80
C GLN A 56 -1.95 6.63 15.53
N VAL A 57 -2.87 6.90 16.44
CA VAL A 57 -4.32 6.76 16.26
C VAL A 57 -4.94 8.14 16.43
N VAL A 58 -5.69 8.55 15.42
CA VAL A 58 -6.40 9.82 15.38
C VAL A 58 -7.88 9.58 15.12
N PHE A 59 -8.71 10.46 15.64
CA PHE A 59 -10.16 10.37 15.51
C PHE A 59 -10.76 11.71 15.09
N ARG A 60 -11.99 11.67 14.61
CA ARG A 60 -12.76 12.87 14.26
C ARG A 60 -14.24 12.59 14.41
N VAL A 61 -14.96 13.51 15.06
CA VAL A 61 -16.42 13.45 15.14
C VAL A 61 -17.02 14.20 13.95
N GLY A 62 -17.52 13.45 12.96
CA GLY A 62 -18.21 14.03 11.81
C GLY A 62 -19.63 14.50 12.13
N SER A 63 -20.36 14.87 11.08
CA SER A 63 -21.80 15.17 11.20
C SER A 63 -22.61 13.89 11.42
N THR A 64 -22.30 12.83 10.67
CA THR A 64 -23.03 11.54 10.68
C THR A 64 -22.25 10.37 11.25
N ASP A 65 -20.92 10.48 11.30
CA ASP A 65 -20.03 9.35 11.58
C ASP A 65 -18.91 9.78 12.52
N PHE A 66 -18.57 8.92 13.46
CA PHE A 66 -17.32 8.95 14.20
C PHE A 66 -16.24 8.26 13.38
N TRP A 67 -15.12 8.94 13.14
CA TRP A 67 -14.02 8.42 12.33
C TRP A 67 -12.84 8.05 13.21
N LEU A 68 -12.16 6.97 12.82
CA LEU A 68 -10.95 6.45 13.42
C LEU A 68 -9.95 6.14 12.31
N GLN A 69 -8.71 6.58 12.45
CA GLN A 69 -7.64 6.15 11.54
C GLN A 69 -6.30 6.13 12.24
N GLY A 70 -5.34 5.42 11.65
CA GLY A 70 -4.01 5.35 12.22
C GLY A 70 -3.23 4.16 11.72
N SER A 71 -2.00 4.03 12.21
CA SER A 71 -1.14 2.90 11.92
C SER A 71 -1.29 1.83 12.99
N PRO A 72 -1.90 0.67 12.70
CA PRO A 72 -1.95 -0.43 13.64
C PRO A 72 -0.53 -0.82 14.06
N ALA A 73 0.41 -0.93 13.11
CA ALA A 73 1.78 -1.33 13.40
C ALA A 73 2.52 -0.46 14.42
N ARG A 74 2.14 0.82 14.53
CA ARG A 74 2.74 1.74 15.52
C ARG A 74 1.91 1.88 16.78
N ALA A 75 0.59 1.77 16.66
CA ALA A 75 -0.34 1.85 17.78
C ALA A 75 -0.40 0.54 18.60
N ILE A 76 0.09 -0.57 18.03
CA ILE A 76 -0.07 -1.93 18.53
C ILE A 76 1.31 -2.56 18.71
N GLY A 77 1.71 -2.83 19.96
CA GLY A 77 2.92 -3.58 20.28
C GLY A 77 4.12 -2.70 20.62
N ASP A 78 5.27 -3.01 20.03
CA ASP A 78 6.58 -2.39 20.29
C ASP A 78 6.87 -1.14 19.43
N GLY A 79 5.89 -0.68 18.64
CA GLY A 79 6.02 0.49 17.78
C GLY A 79 6.89 0.29 16.53
N ASP A 80 7.24 -0.96 16.19
CA ASP A 80 8.07 -1.25 15.02
C ASP A 80 7.32 -1.04 13.70
N ALA A 81 7.62 0.05 13.03
CA ALA A 81 7.07 0.40 11.71
C ALA A 81 7.73 -0.37 10.54
N VAL A 82 8.70 -1.26 10.79
CA VAL A 82 9.35 -2.08 9.77
C VAL A 82 8.64 -3.41 9.62
N PHE A 83 8.51 -4.18 10.71
CA PHE A 83 7.89 -5.51 10.69
C PHE A 83 6.64 -5.65 11.57
N SER A 84 6.46 -4.76 12.56
CA SER A 84 5.35 -4.78 13.52
C SER A 84 5.31 -6.03 14.39
N SER A 85 4.41 -6.02 15.37
CA SER A 85 4.02 -7.19 16.15
C SER A 85 2.49 -7.36 16.20
N GLY A 86 2.02 -8.49 16.74
CA GLY A 86 0.60 -8.76 16.98
C GLY A 86 -0.28 -8.82 15.72
N PRO A 87 -1.55 -8.37 15.80
CA PRO A 87 -2.51 -8.42 14.69
C PRO A 87 -2.00 -7.77 13.39
N ALA A 88 -1.23 -6.69 13.50
CA ALA A 88 -0.71 -5.96 12.35
C ALA A 88 0.31 -6.79 11.56
N ALA A 89 1.20 -7.53 12.24
CA ALA A 89 2.13 -8.47 11.61
C ALA A 89 1.42 -9.75 11.12
N ALA A 90 0.34 -10.15 11.79
CA ALA A 90 -0.48 -11.30 11.40
C ALA A 90 -1.40 -11.02 10.18
N LEU A 91 -1.47 -9.76 9.72
CA LEU A 91 -2.44 -9.29 8.72
C LEU A 91 -3.91 -9.53 9.13
N ASP A 92 -4.18 -9.41 10.43
CA ASP A 92 -5.52 -9.56 11.02
C ASP A 92 -6.21 -8.19 11.13
N VAL A 93 -7.05 -7.87 10.15
CA VAL A 93 -7.81 -6.61 10.10
C VAL A 93 -8.78 -6.49 11.30
N PRO A 94 -9.62 -7.50 11.62
CA PRO A 94 -10.42 -7.54 12.85
C PRO A 94 -9.63 -7.18 14.12
N GLY A 95 -8.53 -7.89 14.38
CA GLY A 95 -7.72 -7.68 15.58
C GLY A 95 -7.08 -6.29 15.62
N CYS A 96 -6.68 -5.74 14.46
CA CYS A 96 -6.19 -4.36 14.38
C CYS A 96 -7.27 -3.34 14.72
N VAL A 97 -8.47 -3.48 14.17
CA VAL A 97 -9.59 -2.57 14.43
C VAL A 97 -9.98 -2.60 15.91
N ASP A 98 -10.13 -3.79 16.51
CA ASP A 98 -10.45 -3.91 17.94
C ASP A 98 -9.43 -3.21 18.81
N ARG A 99 -8.14 -3.40 18.52
CA ARG A 99 -7.09 -2.83 19.32
C ARG A 99 -7.00 -1.32 19.16
N MET A 100 -7.18 -0.80 17.94
CA MET A 100 -7.27 0.65 17.72
C MET A 100 -8.47 1.27 18.45
N ILE A 101 -9.63 0.60 18.45
CA ILE A 101 -10.81 1.04 19.22
C ILE A 101 -10.50 1.06 20.72
N ASN A 102 -9.88 0.00 21.24
CA ASN A 102 -9.55 -0.08 22.67
C ASN A 102 -8.52 0.97 23.09
N VAL A 103 -7.46 1.19 22.29
CA VAL A 103 -6.46 2.25 22.55
C VAL A 103 -7.12 3.62 22.51
N LEU A 104 -7.97 3.89 21.52
CA LEU A 104 -8.72 5.14 21.42
C LEU A 104 -9.54 5.42 22.67
N PHE A 105 -10.47 4.54 23.01
CA PHE A 105 -11.39 4.80 24.13
C PHE A 105 -10.71 4.67 25.49
N ALA A 106 -9.60 3.95 25.62
CA ALA A 106 -8.77 4.04 26.82
C ALA A 106 -8.17 5.45 26.98
N GLY A 107 -7.75 6.08 25.89
CA GLY A 107 -7.13 7.41 25.90
C GLY A 107 -8.12 8.58 25.99
N ILE A 108 -9.29 8.48 25.36
CA ILE A 108 -10.27 9.58 25.33
C ILE A 108 -11.37 9.46 26.41
N GLY A 109 -11.48 8.31 27.08
CA GLY A 109 -12.47 8.06 28.12
C GLY A 109 -13.31 6.80 27.85
N PRO A 110 -13.23 5.76 28.71
CA PRO A 110 -13.96 4.51 28.49
C PRO A 110 -15.48 4.66 28.44
N HIS A 111 -16.03 5.66 29.11
CA HIS A 111 -17.46 5.99 29.11
C HIS A 111 -17.98 6.47 27.74
N LEU A 112 -17.10 6.98 26.88
CA LEU A 112 -17.43 7.41 25.51
C LEU A 112 -17.47 6.23 24.52
N LYS A 113 -17.07 5.03 24.94
CA LYS A 113 -17.05 3.83 24.09
C LYS A 113 -18.50 3.41 23.77
N PRO A 114 -18.86 3.23 22.49
CA PRO A 114 -20.20 2.81 22.12
C PRO A 114 -20.43 1.35 22.52
N VAL A 115 -21.69 0.98 22.76
CA VAL A 115 -22.11 -0.43 22.98
C VAL A 115 -22.05 -1.24 21.67
N ALA A 116 -21.98 -0.55 20.53
CA ALA A 116 -21.90 -1.16 19.22
C ALA A 116 -20.74 -2.16 19.10
N THR A 117 -21.03 -3.32 18.52
CA THR A 117 -20.02 -4.36 18.28
C THR A 117 -19.04 -3.93 17.20
N ARG A 118 -17.87 -4.58 17.14
CA ARG A 118 -16.86 -4.38 16.08
C ARG A 118 -17.47 -4.39 14.68
N ASN A 119 -18.43 -5.28 14.41
CA ASN A 119 -19.00 -5.46 13.07
C ASN A 119 -19.87 -4.27 12.62
N ALA A 120 -20.29 -3.40 13.55
CA ALA A 120 -20.98 -2.16 13.20
C ALA A 120 -20.03 -1.11 12.59
N TRP A 121 -18.72 -1.27 12.77
CA TRP A 121 -17.72 -0.41 12.16
C TRP A 121 -17.59 -0.69 10.67
N ILE A 122 -17.34 0.38 9.93
CA ILE A 122 -17.17 0.36 8.48
C ILE A 122 -15.72 0.72 8.18
N VAL A 123 -14.93 -0.28 7.77
CA VAL A 123 -13.57 -0.07 7.27
C VAL A 123 -13.64 0.51 5.86
N THR A 124 -12.88 1.58 5.63
CA THR A 124 -12.85 2.30 4.35
C THR A 124 -11.45 2.38 3.74
N ARG A 125 -10.41 2.03 4.50
CA ARG A 125 -9.04 1.95 4.01
C ARG A 125 -8.23 0.94 4.81
N VAL A 126 -7.40 0.16 4.12
CA VAL A 126 -6.35 -0.68 4.70
C VAL A 126 -5.11 -0.58 3.82
N ASP A 127 -3.94 -0.34 4.40
CA ASP A 127 -2.66 -0.35 3.69
C ASP A 127 -1.88 -1.63 4.05
N VAL A 128 -1.74 -2.53 3.08
CA VAL A 128 -0.99 -3.79 3.20
C VAL A 128 0.44 -3.57 2.71
N THR A 129 1.42 -3.93 3.52
CA THR A 129 2.81 -3.54 3.25
C THR A 129 3.77 -4.72 3.25
N GLY A 130 4.66 -4.75 2.26
CA GLY A 130 5.78 -5.68 2.16
C GLY A 130 7.11 -4.94 2.09
N ASN A 131 8.16 -5.54 2.64
CA ASN A 131 9.53 -5.05 2.53
C ASN A 131 10.33 -6.06 1.69
N LEU A 132 10.88 -5.60 0.57
CA LEU A 132 11.81 -6.36 -0.24
C LEU A 132 13.23 -6.03 0.21
N LEU A 133 14.03 -7.05 0.48
CA LEU A 133 15.43 -6.94 0.85
C LEU A 133 16.30 -6.95 -0.41
N LEU A 134 17.19 -5.97 -0.51
CA LEU A 134 18.19 -5.82 -1.58
C LEU A 134 19.61 -5.86 -1.00
N GLY A 135 20.63 -5.83 -1.85
CA GLY A 135 22.04 -5.85 -1.44
C GLY A 135 22.49 -4.57 -0.75
N SER A 136 21.97 -3.40 -1.18
CA SER A 136 22.40 -2.10 -0.66
C SER A 136 21.35 -1.00 -0.85
N LEU A 137 21.56 0.16 -0.20
CA LEU A 137 20.76 1.37 -0.47
C LEU A 137 20.87 1.84 -1.92
N SER A 138 22.03 1.64 -2.57
CA SER A 138 22.20 1.96 -3.99
C SER A 138 21.26 1.12 -4.83
N GLU A 139 21.20 -0.19 -4.58
CA GLU A 139 20.27 -1.08 -5.29
C GLU A 139 18.81 -0.73 -5.03
N VAL A 140 18.45 -0.31 -3.81
CA VAL A 140 17.10 0.21 -3.52
C VAL A 140 16.77 1.44 -4.35
N ARG A 141 17.71 2.38 -4.50
CA ARG A 141 17.53 3.56 -5.35
C ARG A 141 17.41 3.19 -6.83
N ASP A 142 18.21 2.23 -7.29
CA ASP A 142 18.14 1.73 -8.66
C ASP A 142 16.82 1.03 -8.93
N ALA A 143 16.34 0.19 -8.01
CA ALA A 143 15.03 -0.43 -8.09
C ALA A 143 13.90 0.62 -8.13
N LEU A 144 13.98 1.68 -7.31
CA LEU A 144 13.01 2.78 -7.34
C LEU A 144 13.02 3.55 -8.66
N ARG A 145 14.19 3.77 -9.28
CA ARG A 145 14.30 4.41 -10.61
C ARG A 145 13.63 3.54 -11.68
N LEU A 146 13.83 2.23 -11.63
CA LEU A 146 13.23 1.28 -12.56
C LEU A 146 11.70 1.23 -12.38
N LEU A 147 11.25 1.15 -11.13
CA LEU A 147 9.84 1.17 -10.74
C LEU A 147 9.12 2.48 -11.12
N ARG A 148 9.83 3.62 -11.18
CA ARG A 148 9.29 4.91 -11.61
C ARG A 148 8.88 4.91 -13.08
N ASN A 149 9.58 4.15 -13.91
CA ASN A 149 9.32 4.10 -15.35
C ASN A 149 8.26 3.04 -15.72
N VAL A 150 7.58 2.46 -14.74
CA VAL A 150 6.45 1.53 -14.98
C VAL A 150 5.19 2.34 -15.29
N GLU A 151 5.08 2.80 -16.53
CA GLU A 151 3.92 3.54 -17.04
C GLU A 151 3.17 2.73 -18.10
N GLY A 152 1.88 2.44 -17.89
CA GLY A 152 1.09 1.66 -18.86
C GLY A 152 -0.03 0.86 -18.22
N GLY A 153 -1.05 0.52 -19.03
CA GLY A 153 -2.21 -0.25 -18.58
C GLY A 153 -3.04 0.47 -17.50
N ARG A 154 -3.07 -0.09 -16.28
CA ARG A 154 -3.84 0.46 -15.14
C ARG A 154 -3.04 1.39 -14.22
N TYR A 155 -1.73 1.52 -14.43
CA TYR A 155 -0.87 2.30 -13.56
C TYR A 155 -0.66 3.70 -14.13
N LYS A 156 -0.97 4.70 -13.30
CA LYS A 156 -0.63 6.10 -13.57
C LYS A 156 0.38 6.54 -12.54
N VAL A 157 1.63 6.69 -12.93
CA VAL A 157 2.69 7.20 -12.05
C VAL A 157 2.42 8.68 -11.80
N SER A 158 2.46 9.11 -10.55
CA SER A 158 2.49 10.53 -10.21
C SER A 158 3.87 10.87 -9.71
N ASN A 159 4.66 11.59 -10.52
CA ASN A 159 5.96 12.09 -10.12
C ASN A 159 5.78 13.13 -9.01
N GLN A 160 6.30 12.80 -7.82
CA GLN A 160 6.59 13.77 -6.76
C GLN A 160 8.01 13.55 -6.25
N ALA A 161 8.64 14.63 -5.81
CA ALA A 161 10.06 14.75 -5.52
C ALA A 161 10.62 13.65 -4.58
N GLY A 162 11.84 13.17 -4.88
CA GLY A 162 12.64 12.32 -3.99
C GLY A 162 12.71 10.84 -4.35
N ASP A 163 13.00 10.00 -3.35
CA ASP A 163 13.18 8.53 -3.43
C ASP A 163 11.86 7.78 -3.16
N THR A 164 10.74 8.27 -3.70
CA THR A 164 9.41 7.64 -3.55
C THR A 164 8.68 7.58 -4.88
N VAL A 165 7.95 6.49 -5.13
CA VAL A 165 7.14 6.27 -6.32
C VAL A 165 5.70 6.01 -5.89
N TYR A 166 4.74 6.63 -6.59
CA TYR A 166 3.32 6.41 -6.37
C TYR A 166 2.66 5.94 -7.66
N TRP A 167 1.82 4.91 -7.55
CA TRP A 167 0.99 4.42 -8.65
C TRP A 167 -0.49 4.59 -8.34
N SER A 168 -1.18 5.22 -9.28
CA SER A 168 -2.63 5.40 -9.22
C SER A 168 -3.07 6.08 -7.91
N ALA A 169 -2.32 7.08 -7.43
CA ALA A 169 -2.50 7.73 -6.13
C ALA A 169 -3.94 8.22 -5.86
N LYS A 170 -4.65 8.66 -6.90
CA LYS A 170 -6.04 9.14 -6.82
C LYS A 170 -7.10 8.02 -6.87
N SER A 171 -6.71 6.77 -7.09
CA SER A 171 -7.61 5.63 -7.22
C SER A 171 -8.31 5.31 -5.91
N ARG A 172 -9.65 5.34 -5.93
CA ARG A 172 -10.48 5.00 -4.77
C ARG A 172 -10.54 3.49 -4.48
N LEU A 173 -10.07 2.66 -5.42
CA LEU A 173 -10.06 1.20 -5.33
C LEU A 173 -8.74 0.71 -4.73
N GLN A 174 -7.64 0.91 -5.46
CA GLN A 174 -6.30 0.47 -5.08
C GLN A 174 -5.23 1.47 -5.53
N ALA A 175 -4.23 1.74 -4.69
CA ALA A 175 -3.08 2.57 -5.02
C ALA A 175 -1.81 1.97 -4.43
N GLY A 176 -0.69 2.09 -5.14
CA GLY A 176 0.60 1.58 -4.72
C GLY A 176 1.55 2.71 -4.35
N LYS A 177 2.49 2.43 -3.45
CA LYS A 177 3.59 3.32 -3.10
C LYS A 177 4.86 2.51 -2.86
N ALA A 178 6.00 3.00 -3.32
CA ALA A 178 7.31 2.41 -3.07
C ALA A 178 8.30 3.46 -2.56
N TYR A 179 9.15 3.10 -1.59
CA TYR A 179 10.22 3.98 -1.09
C TYR A 179 11.31 3.21 -0.34
N ALA A 180 12.46 3.86 -0.14
CA ALA A 180 13.56 3.35 0.66
C ALA A 180 13.26 3.50 2.17
N LYS A 181 13.18 2.40 2.92
CA LYS A 181 12.71 2.44 4.31
C LYS A 181 13.72 3.04 5.27
N GLY A 182 15.01 2.71 5.14
CA GLY A 182 16.08 3.24 6.02
C GLY A 182 16.14 4.77 6.06
N PRO A 183 16.35 5.46 4.91
CA PRO A 183 16.33 6.93 4.87
C PRO A 183 15.04 7.55 5.42
N HIS A 184 13.90 6.89 5.18
CA HIS A 184 12.61 7.32 5.73
C HIS A 184 12.56 7.21 7.26
N LEU A 185 13.08 6.13 7.87
CA LEU A 185 13.19 6.01 9.33
C LEU A 185 14.12 7.08 9.91
N SER A 186 15.28 7.30 9.30
CA SER A 186 16.23 8.33 9.76
C SER A 186 15.62 9.73 9.71
N TYR A 187 14.82 10.02 8.67
CA TYR A 187 14.07 11.28 8.59
C TYR A 187 13.01 11.39 9.69
N LEU A 188 12.23 10.33 9.94
CA LEU A 188 11.21 10.32 10.98
C LEU A 188 11.80 10.51 12.38
N MET A 189 12.88 9.81 12.72
CA MET A 189 13.53 9.90 14.03
C MET A 189 14.10 11.28 14.35
N LYS A 190 14.37 12.11 13.33
CA LYS A 190 14.83 13.49 13.46
C LYS A 190 13.70 14.48 13.74
N LYS A 191 12.44 14.09 13.58
CA LYS A 191 11.30 14.96 13.91
C LYS A 191 11.21 15.17 15.42
N LYS A 192 10.89 16.39 15.84
CA LYS A 192 10.81 16.78 17.26
C LYS A 192 9.70 16.03 18.00
N ASP A 193 8.64 15.68 17.29
CA ASP A 193 7.44 14.98 17.73
C ASP A 193 7.50 13.47 17.45
N TYR A 194 8.69 12.91 17.18
CA TYR A 194 8.81 11.47 16.96
C TYR A 194 8.71 10.67 18.25
N ASP A 195 7.64 9.87 18.33
CA ASP A 195 7.25 9.05 19.48
C ASP A 195 7.30 7.53 19.18
N GLY A 196 7.71 7.15 17.97
CA GLY A 196 7.84 5.75 17.58
C GLY A 196 9.09 5.08 18.15
N ARG A 197 9.22 3.78 17.86
CA ARG A 197 10.41 2.98 18.22
C ARG A 197 11.70 3.66 17.74
N ARG A 198 12.65 3.86 18.64
CA ARG A 198 14.00 4.31 18.28
C ARG A 198 14.77 3.12 17.69
N TYR A 199 15.32 3.32 16.50
CA TYR A 199 16.17 2.33 15.82
C TYR A 199 17.64 2.67 16.07
N SER A 200 18.45 1.64 16.33
CA SER A 200 19.90 1.76 16.38
C SER A 200 20.49 2.04 14.99
N ASP A 201 21.72 2.56 14.93
CA ASP A 201 22.41 2.78 13.64
C ASP A 201 22.55 1.49 12.84
N ALA A 202 22.77 0.35 13.50
CA ALA A 202 22.81 -0.97 12.86
C ALA A 202 21.45 -1.37 12.24
N GLU A 203 20.34 -1.08 12.92
CA GLU A 203 18.99 -1.31 12.38
C GLU A 203 18.67 -0.35 11.22
N LEU A 204 19.16 0.89 11.28
CA LEU A 204 18.98 1.86 10.19
C LEU A 204 19.78 1.47 8.94
N ASP A 205 20.99 0.95 9.11
CA ASP A 205 21.79 0.40 8.01
C ASP A 205 21.09 -0.80 7.37
N GLN A 206 20.62 -1.76 8.20
CA GLN A 206 19.81 -2.89 7.76
C GLN A 206 18.53 -2.45 7.03
N ALA A 207 17.81 -1.46 7.56
CA ALA A 207 16.60 -0.93 6.95
C ALA A 207 16.88 -0.16 5.65
N SER A 208 18.10 0.33 5.43
CA SER A 208 18.49 1.02 4.19
C SER A 208 18.56 0.09 2.99
N ARG A 209 18.65 -1.23 3.22
CA ARG A 209 18.53 -2.28 2.22
C ARG A 209 17.08 -2.66 1.88
N LEU A 210 16.10 -2.06 2.55
CA LEU A 210 14.69 -2.39 2.36
C LEU A 210 14.01 -1.44 1.38
N LEU A 211 13.51 -2.00 0.29
CA LEU A 211 12.51 -1.40 -0.57
C LEU A 211 11.11 -1.73 -0.03
N ARG A 212 10.40 -0.72 0.47
CA ARG A 212 9.04 -0.91 1.02
C ARG A 212 8.00 -0.66 -0.06
N LEU A 213 7.05 -1.59 -0.20
CA LEU A 213 5.91 -1.48 -1.10
C LEU A 213 4.59 -1.51 -0.30
N GLU A 214 3.82 -0.44 -0.38
CA GLU A 214 2.54 -0.26 0.32
C GLU A 214 1.39 -0.30 -0.69
N LEU A 215 0.51 -1.30 -0.55
CA LEU A 215 -0.75 -1.39 -1.28
C LEU A 215 -1.89 -0.83 -0.42
N ARG A 216 -2.39 0.34 -0.81
CA ARG A 216 -3.62 0.90 -0.25
C ARG A 216 -4.83 0.25 -0.91
N LEU A 217 -5.69 -0.37 -0.11
CA LEU A 217 -7.07 -0.73 -0.43
C LEU A 217 -7.99 0.41 0.02
N GLY A 218 -8.69 1.06 -0.90
CA GLY A 218 -9.50 2.25 -0.62
C GLY A 218 -11.00 1.97 -0.47
N ARG A 219 -11.80 3.03 -0.30
CA ARG A 219 -13.25 2.92 -0.06
C ARG A 219 -13.97 2.05 -1.08
N GLU A 220 -13.63 2.21 -2.37
CA GLU A 220 -14.30 1.48 -3.44
C GLU A 220 -13.99 -0.03 -3.39
N PHE A 221 -12.85 -0.43 -2.84
CA PHE A 221 -12.54 -1.83 -2.59
C PHE A 221 -13.51 -2.41 -1.57
N PHE A 222 -13.67 -1.76 -0.42
CA PHE A 222 -14.55 -2.22 0.65
C PHE A 222 -16.04 -2.15 0.32
N LEU A 223 -16.44 -1.35 -0.67
CA LEU A 223 -17.81 -1.37 -1.20
C LEU A 223 -18.10 -2.59 -2.09
N ARG A 224 -17.06 -3.19 -2.68
CA ARG A 224 -17.17 -4.32 -3.63
C ARG A 224 -16.76 -5.65 -3.03
N ALA A 225 -15.91 -5.62 -2.02
CA ALA A 225 -15.36 -6.81 -1.38
C ALA A 225 -16.37 -7.42 -0.40
N GLU A 226 -16.06 -8.65 0.00
CA GLU A 226 -16.66 -9.28 1.17
C GLU A 226 -16.51 -8.40 2.42
N PRO A 227 -17.37 -8.58 3.44
CA PRO A 227 -17.29 -7.80 4.67
C PRO A 227 -15.87 -7.78 5.23
N TRP A 228 -15.37 -6.60 5.58
CA TRP A 228 -13.96 -6.41 5.94
C TRP A 228 -13.44 -7.35 7.05
N HIS A 229 -14.34 -7.82 7.93
CA HIS A 229 -14.02 -8.71 9.03
C HIS A 229 -13.85 -10.18 8.63
N THR A 230 -14.11 -10.53 7.37
CA THR A 230 -13.87 -11.86 6.80
C THR A 230 -12.57 -11.91 5.98
N LEU A 231 -11.88 -10.78 5.80
CA LEU A 231 -10.63 -10.73 5.06
C LEU A 231 -9.54 -11.54 5.77
N THR A 232 -8.99 -12.52 5.04
CA THR A 232 -7.94 -13.40 5.55
C THR A 232 -6.55 -12.90 5.19
N LYS A 233 -5.54 -13.33 5.97
CA LYS A 233 -4.13 -13.11 5.67
C LYS A 233 -3.77 -13.52 4.24
N SER A 234 -4.14 -14.73 3.83
CA SER A 234 -3.81 -15.26 2.49
C SER A 234 -4.41 -14.41 1.38
N TYR A 235 -5.64 -13.93 1.55
CA TYR A 235 -6.28 -13.05 0.58
C TYR A 235 -5.54 -11.70 0.48
N LEU A 236 -5.20 -11.07 1.60
CA LEU A 236 -4.45 -9.80 1.60
C LEU A 236 -3.05 -9.94 0.98
N VAL A 237 -2.35 -11.05 1.26
CA VAL A 237 -1.06 -11.38 0.62
C VAL A 237 -1.25 -11.49 -0.88
N SER A 238 -2.24 -12.27 -1.34
CA SER A 238 -2.50 -12.43 -2.77
C SER A 238 -2.85 -11.11 -3.46
N LEU A 239 -3.55 -10.19 -2.80
CA LEU A 239 -3.85 -8.87 -3.37
C LEU A 239 -2.58 -8.06 -3.57
N TRP A 240 -1.68 -8.10 -2.59
CA TRP A 240 -0.38 -7.42 -2.65
C TRP A 240 0.49 -8.02 -3.75
N GLU A 241 0.63 -9.34 -3.79
CA GLU A 241 1.42 -10.06 -4.80
C GLU A 241 0.87 -9.83 -6.21
N ASN A 242 -0.45 -9.89 -6.39
CA ASN A 242 -1.07 -9.62 -7.69
C ASN A 242 -0.88 -8.17 -8.14
N TYR A 243 -0.83 -7.22 -7.20
CA TYR A 243 -0.66 -5.81 -7.53
C TYR A 243 0.79 -5.48 -7.90
N PHE A 244 1.76 -5.92 -7.09
CA PHE A 244 3.18 -5.60 -7.29
C PHE A 244 3.92 -6.61 -8.16
N GLY A 245 3.52 -7.88 -8.15
CA GLY A 245 4.10 -8.92 -9.00
C GLY A 245 3.97 -8.62 -10.49
N ARG A 246 2.97 -7.83 -10.90
CA ARG A 246 2.89 -7.30 -12.27
C ARG A 246 3.97 -6.28 -12.60
N MET A 247 4.41 -5.50 -11.62
CA MET A 247 5.47 -4.50 -11.79
C MET A 247 6.86 -5.14 -11.74
N LEU A 248 7.02 -6.12 -10.84
CA LEU A 248 8.28 -6.84 -10.61
C LEU A 248 8.51 -7.94 -11.67
N GLY A 249 7.41 -8.49 -12.22
CA GLY A 249 7.39 -9.65 -13.10
C GLY A 249 7.73 -10.96 -12.38
N GLY A 250 7.57 -12.10 -13.06
CA GLY A 250 7.90 -13.43 -12.53
C GLY A 250 8.88 -14.15 -13.45
N CYS A 251 9.85 -14.85 -12.86
CA CYS A 251 10.85 -15.72 -13.51
C CYS A 251 11.77 -15.13 -14.60
N GLU A 252 13.00 -15.65 -14.57
CA GLU A 252 14.13 -15.30 -15.42
C GLU A 252 13.79 -15.40 -16.92
N VAL A 253 13.85 -14.27 -17.61
CA VAL A 253 13.98 -14.22 -19.07
C VAL A 253 15.29 -13.49 -19.32
N LYS A 254 16.38 -14.23 -19.55
CA LYS A 254 17.75 -13.69 -19.68
C LYS A 254 18.04 -13.23 -21.12
N THR A 255 17.27 -13.71 -22.10
CA THR A 255 17.42 -13.40 -23.53
C THR A 255 16.08 -13.36 -24.30
N ASP A 256 16.04 -12.67 -25.45
CA ASP A 256 14.88 -12.66 -26.37
C ASP A 256 14.53 -14.07 -26.89
N ASN A 257 15.53 -14.97 -26.99
CA ASN A 257 15.31 -16.36 -27.41
C ASN A 257 14.61 -17.19 -26.34
N GLU A 258 14.99 -17.04 -25.06
CA GLU A 258 14.30 -17.68 -23.93
C GLU A 258 12.86 -17.18 -23.79
N LEU A 259 12.60 -15.91 -24.13
CA LEU A 259 11.25 -15.36 -24.07
C LEU A 259 10.29 -16.06 -25.04
N LEU A 260 10.74 -16.37 -26.26
CA LEU A 260 9.92 -17.09 -27.24
C LEU A 260 9.56 -18.49 -26.71
N GLU A 261 10.53 -19.21 -26.15
CA GLU A 261 10.33 -20.53 -25.56
C GLU A 261 9.37 -20.49 -24.36
N ASN A 262 9.50 -19.46 -23.52
CA ASN A 262 8.61 -19.22 -22.39
C ASN A 262 7.19 -18.86 -22.85
N CYS A 263 7.04 -18.07 -23.93
CA CYS A 263 5.74 -17.76 -24.52
C CYS A 263 5.06 -19.01 -25.08
N ILE A 264 5.82 -19.89 -25.74
CA ILE A 264 5.33 -21.17 -26.25
C ILE A 264 4.88 -22.07 -25.10
N SER A 265 5.67 -22.15 -24.03
CA SER A 265 5.35 -22.96 -22.84
C SER A 265 4.15 -22.44 -22.05
N ALA A 266 3.97 -21.12 -21.98
CA ALA A 266 2.88 -20.48 -21.24
C ALA A 266 1.54 -20.46 -21.99
N ALA A 267 1.53 -20.78 -23.28
CA ALA A 267 0.34 -20.75 -24.12
C ALA A 267 -0.32 -22.13 -24.26
N THR A 268 -1.61 -22.17 -24.62
CA THR A 268 -2.32 -23.43 -24.87
C THR A 268 -1.82 -24.12 -26.15
N THR A 269 -1.37 -23.34 -27.14
CA THR A 269 -0.76 -23.88 -28.35
C THR A 269 0.52 -23.11 -28.71
N PRO A 270 1.48 -23.76 -29.40
CA PRO A 270 2.70 -23.08 -29.86
C PRO A 270 2.41 -21.87 -30.76
N GLY A 271 1.35 -21.92 -31.57
CA GLY A 271 0.94 -20.81 -32.42
C GLY A 271 0.49 -19.59 -31.62
N GLN A 272 -0.21 -19.78 -30.50
CA GLN A 272 -0.56 -18.70 -29.58
C GLN A 272 0.69 -18.11 -28.91
N GLY A 273 1.64 -18.95 -28.51
CA GLY A 273 2.91 -18.49 -27.94
C GLY A 273 3.72 -17.63 -28.92
N ARG A 274 3.81 -18.06 -30.19
CA ARG A 274 4.44 -17.26 -31.26
C ARG A 274 3.71 -15.94 -31.52
N SER A 275 2.38 -15.95 -31.48
CA SER A 275 1.57 -14.72 -31.62
C SER A 275 1.81 -13.74 -30.46
N ALA A 276 1.92 -14.26 -29.23
CA ALA A 276 2.26 -13.46 -28.07
C ALA A 276 3.66 -12.84 -28.20
N TYR A 277 4.66 -13.64 -28.60
CA TYR A 277 6.01 -13.15 -28.86
C TYR A 277 6.05 -12.10 -29.99
N ALA A 278 5.28 -12.28 -31.06
CA ALA A 278 5.16 -11.28 -32.12
C ALA A 278 4.59 -9.95 -31.60
N LEU A 279 3.63 -10.00 -30.67
CA LEU A 279 3.13 -8.80 -30.00
C LEU A 279 4.21 -8.12 -29.16
N TRP A 280 5.06 -8.89 -28.48
CA TRP A 280 6.22 -8.32 -27.76
C TRP A 280 7.19 -7.62 -28.71
N CYS A 281 7.55 -8.25 -29.83
CA CYS A 281 8.38 -7.62 -30.85
C CYS A 281 7.78 -6.30 -31.36
N LEU A 282 6.45 -6.26 -31.54
CA LEU A 282 5.74 -5.05 -31.93
C LEU A 282 5.79 -3.96 -30.85
N ILE A 283 5.63 -4.32 -29.58
CA ILE A 283 5.78 -3.38 -28.45
C ILE A 283 7.22 -2.83 -28.39
N LYS A 284 8.22 -3.69 -28.65
CA LYS A 284 9.64 -3.30 -28.68
C LYS A 284 9.97 -2.35 -29.82
N SER A 285 9.36 -2.53 -31.00
CA SER A 285 9.63 -1.69 -32.17
C SER A 285 8.84 -0.39 -32.18
N GLU A 286 7.56 -0.42 -31.79
CA GLU A 286 6.63 0.72 -31.95
C GLU A 286 6.24 1.40 -30.63
N GLY A 287 6.54 0.76 -29.49
CA GLY A 287 6.08 1.20 -28.18
C GLY A 287 4.65 0.74 -27.84
N TRP A 288 4.33 0.77 -26.54
CA TRP A 288 3.08 0.23 -25.99
C TRP A 288 1.81 0.79 -26.66
N GLU A 289 1.66 2.11 -26.74
CA GLU A 289 0.42 2.72 -27.23
C GLU A 289 0.18 2.46 -28.72
N ARG A 290 1.22 2.52 -29.56
CA ARG A 290 1.10 2.19 -30.98
C ARG A 290 0.81 0.71 -31.20
N ALA A 291 1.54 -0.17 -30.52
CA ALA A 291 1.29 -1.61 -30.59
C ALA A 291 -0.16 -1.96 -30.16
N GLN A 292 -0.68 -1.26 -29.14
CA GLN A 292 -2.07 -1.40 -28.70
C GLN A 292 -3.07 -0.99 -29.77
N ASN A 293 -2.82 0.12 -30.47
CA ASN A 293 -3.69 0.62 -31.52
C ASN A 293 -3.62 -0.22 -32.81
N MET A 294 -2.48 -0.88 -33.07
CA MET A 294 -2.25 -1.75 -34.22
C MET A 294 -2.81 -3.17 -34.02
N THR A 295 -3.19 -3.52 -32.80
CA THR A 295 -3.67 -4.87 -32.46
C THR A 295 -5.15 -4.82 -32.09
N ASN A 296 -5.94 -5.78 -32.57
CA ASN A 296 -7.33 -5.87 -32.13
C ASN A 296 -7.41 -6.11 -30.61
N LYS A 297 -8.44 -5.58 -29.96
CA LYS A 297 -8.58 -5.58 -28.49
C LYS A 297 -8.58 -6.98 -27.87
N ARG A 298 -9.18 -7.97 -28.54
CA ARG A 298 -9.26 -9.35 -28.03
C ARG A 298 -7.90 -10.02 -28.05
N THR A 299 -7.19 -9.92 -29.17
CA THR A 299 -5.82 -10.42 -29.35
C THR A 299 -4.84 -9.73 -28.42
N TRP A 300 -4.97 -8.41 -28.23
CA TRP A 300 -4.16 -7.64 -27.29
C TRP A 300 -4.22 -8.23 -25.87
N TYR A 301 -5.42 -8.37 -25.29
CA TYR A 301 -5.56 -8.90 -23.94
C TYR A 301 -5.22 -10.38 -23.82
N HIS A 302 -5.50 -11.17 -24.86
CA HIS A 302 -5.12 -12.59 -24.88
C HIS A 302 -3.60 -12.77 -24.87
N ASN A 303 -2.90 -12.08 -25.76
CA ASN A 303 -1.44 -12.16 -25.87
C ASN A 303 -0.76 -11.54 -24.65
N LEU A 304 -1.27 -10.43 -24.09
CA LEU A 304 -0.76 -9.90 -22.82
C LEU A 304 -0.87 -10.88 -21.66
N LYS A 305 -1.90 -11.73 -21.64
CA LYS A 305 -2.01 -12.78 -20.62
C LYS A 305 -0.88 -13.79 -20.74
N ILE A 306 -0.57 -14.21 -21.97
CA ILE A 306 0.53 -15.15 -22.26
C ILE A 306 1.88 -14.49 -21.95
N LEU A 307 2.11 -13.26 -22.39
CA LEU A 307 3.35 -12.52 -22.13
C LEU A 307 3.63 -12.37 -20.63
N ARG A 308 2.61 -12.08 -19.82
CA ARG A 308 2.74 -12.05 -18.37
C ARG A 308 3.05 -13.42 -17.77
N ALA A 309 2.40 -14.47 -18.26
CA ALA A 309 2.67 -15.85 -17.84
C ALA A 309 4.07 -16.32 -18.25
N SER A 310 4.63 -15.77 -19.34
CA SER A 310 6.00 -16.01 -19.79
C SER A 310 7.07 -15.21 -19.04
N GLY A 311 6.65 -14.32 -18.13
CA GLY A 311 7.53 -13.62 -17.19
C GLY A 311 7.76 -12.13 -17.43
N LEU A 312 7.10 -11.53 -18.42
CA LEU A 312 7.14 -10.08 -18.64
C LEU A 312 6.21 -9.33 -17.68
N GLY A 313 6.73 -8.27 -17.07
CA GLY A 313 5.99 -7.32 -16.26
C GLY A 313 5.55 -6.09 -17.04
N ASP A 314 4.72 -5.26 -16.41
CA ASP A 314 4.27 -3.99 -16.99
C ASP A 314 5.43 -2.99 -17.17
N ALA A 315 6.53 -3.16 -16.43
CA ALA A 315 7.78 -2.43 -16.64
C ALA A 315 8.39 -2.71 -18.02
N ASP A 316 8.44 -3.98 -18.41
CA ASP A 316 9.02 -4.43 -19.69
C ASP A 316 8.21 -3.87 -20.86
N PHE A 317 6.89 -3.92 -20.73
CA PHE A 317 5.97 -3.38 -21.72
C PHE A 317 6.08 -1.87 -21.90
N SER A 318 6.25 -1.13 -20.80
CA SER A 318 6.39 0.33 -20.82
C SER A 318 7.69 0.76 -21.50
N ALA A 319 8.80 0.11 -21.14
CA ALA A 319 10.12 0.45 -21.64
C ALA A 319 10.39 -0.05 -23.07
N GLY A 320 9.54 -0.92 -23.61
CA GLY A 320 9.76 -1.55 -24.91
C GLY A 320 11.02 -2.42 -24.94
N ASN A 321 11.54 -2.83 -23.78
CA ASN A 321 12.66 -3.73 -23.62
C ASN A 321 12.48 -4.51 -22.33
N VAL A 322 13.16 -5.65 -22.18
CA VAL A 322 13.19 -6.33 -20.88
C VAL A 322 13.97 -5.41 -19.94
N VAL A 323 13.27 -4.80 -18.98
CA VAL A 323 13.83 -3.76 -18.12
C VAL A 323 14.97 -4.37 -17.31
N HIS A 324 16.09 -3.65 -17.27
CA HIS A 324 17.37 -4.09 -16.71
C HIS A 324 17.38 -4.26 -15.17
N LEU A 325 16.23 -4.43 -14.52
CA LEU A 325 16.11 -5.05 -13.19
C LEU A 325 16.79 -6.44 -13.15
N ARG A 326 17.06 -7.04 -14.31
CA ARG A 326 17.42 -8.45 -14.48
C ARG A 326 18.84 -8.72 -15.03
N ARG A 327 19.65 -7.70 -15.37
CA ARG A 327 20.99 -7.89 -16.00
C ARG A 327 22.23 -7.50 -15.18
N LYS A 328 22.06 -7.11 -13.92
CA LYS A 328 22.98 -7.40 -12.80
C LYS A 328 22.07 -7.76 -11.63
N ILE A 329 22.28 -8.92 -11.04
CA ILE A 329 21.36 -9.63 -10.15
C ILE A 329 21.05 -8.75 -8.92
N ILE A 330 19.99 -7.93 -8.98
CA ILE A 330 19.36 -7.41 -7.76
C ILE A 330 18.37 -8.48 -7.34
N GLU A 331 18.85 -9.44 -6.56
CA GLU A 331 17.99 -10.46 -5.95
C GLU A 331 17.12 -9.78 -4.88
N VAL A 332 15.80 -9.89 -5.03
CA VAL A 332 14.84 -9.35 -4.07
C VAL A 332 14.19 -10.49 -3.31
N THR A 333 14.29 -10.47 -1.99
CA THR A 333 13.60 -11.43 -1.13
C THR A 333 12.65 -10.70 -0.21
N LEU A 334 11.44 -11.23 -0.01
CA LEU A 334 10.50 -10.66 0.95
C LEU A 334 11.05 -10.87 2.37
N ALA A 335 11.38 -9.78 3.06
CA ALA A 335 11.76 -9.83 4.46
C ALA A 335 10.49 -9.78 5.34
N THR A 336 10.42 -10.68 6.32
CA THR A 336 9.30 -10.75 7.27
C THR A 336 9.72 -10.39 8.69
N SER A 337 11.01 -10.39 8.98
CA SER A 337 11.59 -10.04 10.28
C SER A 337 13.00 -9.44 10.17
N TRP A 338 13.48 -8.82 11.26
CA TRP A 338 14.87 -8.37 11.39
C TRP A 338 15.89 -9.52 11.26
N ALA A 339 15.50 -10.73 11.66
CA ALA A 339 16.36 -11.92 11.54
C ALA A 339 16.55 -12.38 10.09
N ASP A 340 15.62 -12.03 9.19
CA ASP A 340 15.76 -12.35 7.76
C ASP A 340 16.82 -11.46 7.11
N ILE A 341 16.92 -10.18 7.51
CA ILE A 341 17.92 -9.25 6.98
C ILE A 341 19.34 -9.68 7.37
N LYS A 342 19.53 -10.12 8.62
CA LYS A 342 20.84 -10.54 9.16
C LYS A 342 21.39 -11.80 8.50
N ARG A 343 20.56 -12.64 7.87
CA ARG A 343 20.97 -13.89 7.21
C ARG A 343 21.54 -13.68 5.81
N VAL A 344 21.32 -12.50 5.22
CA VAL A 344 21.75 -12.11 3.86
C VAL A 344 22.82 -11.02 3.91
N ALA A 345 23.41 -10.78 5.08
CA ALA A 345 24.60 -9.94 5.29
C ALA A 345 25.76 -10.87 5.62
#